data_AF-A0A480VND8-F1
#
_entry.id   AF-A0A480VND8-F1
#
_cell.length_a   1.000
_cell.length_b   1.000
_cell.length_c   1.000
_cell.angle_alpha   90.00
_cell.angle_beta   90.00
_cell.angle_gamma   90.00
#
_symmetry.space_group_name_H-M   'P 1'
#
loop_
_entity.id
_entity.type
_entity.pdbx_description
1 polymer ?
#
loop_
_entity_poly.entity_id
_entity_poly.type
_entity_poly.pdbx_seq_one_letter_code
_entity_poly.pdbx_strand_id
1 'polypeptide(L)'
;MDTVDFCHTWEALEKCKDAGLTKSIGVSNFNHQQLERILNKPGLKYKPVCNQVECHPYLNQSKLLDFCKSKDIIPVAYSALGSQRVKGWVNLNHPVLLEDPVLHAIAKKHKQTSAVIALRYQLQRGVVVLAKSYNKKRIKENLQVTSGAGRTGLLSTILHGSPLHSSSQNCLWSKMSYLLFPVHVCLVYTPNGFLLLLWHQERQHGWIGLRLDRK
;
A
#
# COMPACT_ATOMS: atom_id res chain seq x y z
N MET A 1 9.37 -17.02 20.53
CA MET A 1 9.25 -16.40 19.20
C MET A 1 10.62 -15.86 18.91
N ASP A 2 11.26 -16.42 17.91
CA ASP A 2 12.69 -16.23 17.67
C ASP A 2 12.87 -14.85 17.04
N THR A 3 13.57 -13.96 17.75
CA THR A 3 13.73 -12.56 17.37
C THR A 3 14.81 -12.42 16.31
N VAL A 4 14.53 -12.98 15.13
CA VAL A 4 15.37 -12.84 13.93
C VAL A 4 15.42 -11.37 13.54
N ASP A 5 16.62 -10.82 13.45
CA ASP A 5 16.80 -9.45 12.98
C ASP A 5 16.42 -9.32 11.51
N PHE A 6 15.52 -8.38 11.20
CA PHE A 6 15.12 -8.07 9.83
C PHE A 6 16.29 -7.56 8.97
N CYS A 7 17.39 -7.07 9.57
CA CYS A 7 18.62 -6.76 8.85
C CYS A 7 19.31 -8.01 8.29
N HIS A 8 19.27 -9.16 8.99
CA HIS A 8 19.77 -10.44 8.47
C HIS A 8 18.79 -11.03 7.43
N THR A 9 17.48 -10.86 7.63
CA THR A 9 16.49 -11.20 6.60
C THR A 9 16.76 -10.41 5.31
N TRP A 10 17.11 -9.12 5.41
CA TRP A 10 17.41 -8.29 4.25
C TRP A 10 18.59 -8.82 3.42
N GLU A 11 19.68 -9.26 4.06
CA GLU A 11 20.82 -9.87 3.35
C GLU A 11 20.44 -11.14 2.57
N ALA A 12 19.49 -11.93 3.09
CA ALA A 12 18.95 -13.09 2.37
C ALA A 12 18.15 -12.64 1.14
N LEU A 13 17.38 -11.54 1.23
CA LEU A 13 16.67 -10.96 0.08
C LEU A 13 17.64 -10.40 -0.97
N GLU A 14 18.74 -9.77 -0.54
CA GLU A 14 19.81 -9.31 -1.43
C GLU A 14 20.44 -10.48 -2.20
N LYS A 15 20.73 -11.60 -1.51
CA LYS A 15 21.22 -12.85 -2.14
C LYS A 15 20.19 -13.47 -3.10
N CYS A 16 18.89 -13.42 -2.79
CA CYS A 16 17.83 -13.85 -3.73
C CYS A 16 17.76 -12.96 -4.99
N LYS A 17 18.12 -11.68 -4.89
CA LYS A 17 18.22 -10.79 -6.06
C LYS A 17 19.48 -11.08 -6.88
N ASP A 18 20.62 -11.32 -6.22
CA ASP A 18 21.87 -11.72 -6.88
C ASP A 18 21.73 -13.05 -7.66
N ALA A 19 21.05 -14.03 -7.07
CA ALA A 19 20.73 -15.32 -7.70
C ALA A 19 19.68 -15.20 -8.84
N GLY A 20 19.22 -13.99 -9.17
CA GLY A 20 18.25 -13.73 -10.24
C GLY A 20 16.81 -14.18 -9.95
N LEU A 21 16.57 -14.82 -8.80
CA LEU A 21 15.26 -15.33 -8.35
C LEU A 21 14.23 -14.20 -8.16
N THR A 22 14.69 -12.98 -7.86
CA THR A 22 13.87 -11.78 -7.91
C THR A 22 14.58 -10.63 -8.65
N LYS A 23 13.81 -9.79 -9.33
CA LYS A 23 14.30 -8.54 -9.95
C LYS A 23 14.36 -7.36 -8.98
N SER A 24 13.60 -7.40 -7.89
CA SER A 24 13.51 -6.30 -6.92
C SER A 24 13.06 -6.79 -5.55
N ILE A 25 13.47 -6.05 -4.51
CA ILE A 25 13.20 -6.36 -3.10
C ILE A 25 12.69 -5.09 -2.43
N GLY A 26 11.79 -5.24 -1.47
CA GLY A 26 11.07 -4.14 -0.82
C GLY A 26 10.42 -4.62 0.46
N VAL A 27 9.97 -3.70 1.31
CA VAL A 27 9.39 -4.03 2.63
C VAL A 27 7.90 -3.68 2.69
N SER A 28 7.26 -3.99 3.82
CA SER A 28 5.85 -3.65 4.06
C SER A 28 5.54 -3.72 5.55
N ASN A 29 4.63 -2.85 6.00
CA ASN A 29 4.37 -2.54 7.41
C ASN A 29 5.61 -2.07 8.19
N PHE A 30 6.58 -1.47 7.49
CA PHE A 30 7.76 -0.85 8.10
C PHE A 30 7.48 0.62 8.42
N ASN A 31 7.79 1.03 9.65
CA ASN A 31 7.83 2.43 10.06
C ASN A 31 9.16 3.10 9.63
N HIS A 32 9.29 4.42 9.83
CA HIS A 32 10.49 5.16 9.42
C HIS A 32 11.78 4.64 10.08
N GLN A 33 11.77 4.32 11.37
CA GLN A 33 12.94 3.82 12.09
C GLN A 33 13.41 2.46 11.56
N GLN A 34 12.47 1.57 11.20
CA GLN A 34 12.78 0.28 10.59
C GLN A 34 13.33 0.43 9.17
N LEU A 35 12.84 1.41 8.40
CA LEU A 35 13.42 1.77 7.09
C LEU A 35 14.83 2.34 7.25
N GLU A 36 15.05 3.30 8.15
CA GLU A 36 16.36 3.88 8.44
C GLU A 36 17.36 2.82 8.90
N ARG A 37 16.93 1.84 9.70
CA ARG A 37 17.79 0.73 10.15
C ARG A 37 18.20 -0.22 9.02
N ILE A 38 17.43 -0.34 7.94
CA ILE A 38 17.89 -1.01 6.71
C ILE A 38 18.80 -0.06 5.90
N LEU A 39 18.37 1.19 5.68
CA LEU A 39 19.09 2.17 4.85
C LEU A 39 20.49 2.51 5.38
N ASN A 40 20.68 2.47 6.70
CA ASN A 40 21.94 2.73 7.39
C ASN A 40 22.72 1.45 7.74
N LYS A 41 22.28 0.28 7.26
CA LYS A 41 22.92 -1.02 7.55
C LYS A 41 24.33 -1.07 6.92
N PRO A 42 25.37 -1.47 7.67
CA PRO A 42 26.69 -1.77 7.10
C PRO A 42 26.59 -2.81 5.97
N GLY A 43 27.26 -2.52 4.85
CA GLY A 43 27.27 -3.39 3.67
C GLY A 43 25.92 -3.55 2.95
N LEU A 44 24.97 -2.60 3.12
CA LEU A 44 23.73 -2.57 2.32
C LEU A 44 24.06 -2.54 0.82
N LYS A 45 23.57 -3.54 0.07
CA LYS A 45 23.82 -3.69 -1.37
C LYS A 45 22.67 -3.17 -2.21
N TYR A 46 21.43 -3.33 -1.74
CA TYR A 46 20.23 -2.87 -2.42
C TYR A 46 19.25 -2.20 -1.43
N LYS A 47 18.93 -0.92 -1.66
CA LYS A 47 17.83 -0.23 -0.96
C LYS A 47 16.48 -0.94 -1.22
N PRO A 48 15.52 -0.92 -0.29
CA PRO A 48 14.15 -1.33 -0.55
C PRO A 48 13.50 -0.49 -1.65
N VAL A 49 13.02 -1.09 -2.74
CA VAL A 49 12.38 -0.34 -3.84
C VAL A 49 11.01 0.23 -3.47
N CYS A 50 10.37 -0.37 -2.45
CA CYS A 50 9.05 0.03 -1.98
C CYS A 50 8.84 -0.23 -0.49
N ASN A 51 7.88 0.46 0.10
CA ASN A 51 7.25 0.12 1.38
C ASN A 51 5.73 0.03 1.16
N GLN A 52 5.17 -1.17 1.31
CA GLN A 52 3.73 -1.38 1.23
C GLN A 52 3.09 -1.22 2.62
N VAL A 53 2.03 -0.41 2.75
CA VAL A 53 1.41 -0.06 4.05
C VAL A 53 -0.08 0.19 3.91
N GLU A 54 -0.82 0.10 5.01
CA GLU A 54 -2.21 0.56 5.06
C GLU A 54 -2.24 2.07 4.80
N CYS A 55 -2.89 2.49 3.72
CA CYS A 55 -2.97 3.89 3.36
C CYS A 55 -4.28 4.21 2.63
N HIS A 56 -5.14 5.00 3.28
CA HIS A 56 -6.44 5.46 2.79
C HIS A 56 -6.73 6.86 3.38
N PRO A 57 -7.78 7.61 2.98
CA PRO A 57 -8.02 8.96 3.51
C PRO A 57 -8.00 9.09 5.05
N TYR A 58 -8.61 8.15 5.79
CA TYR A 58 -8.56 8.12 7.27
C TYR A 58 -7.19 7.73 7.88
N LEU A 59 -6.26 7.17 7.09
CA LEU A 59 -4.89 6.84 7.50
C LEU A 59 -3.95 7.21 6.36
N ASN A 60 -3.76 8.52 6.16
CA ASN A 60 -3.14 9.04 4.95
C ASN A 60 -1.61 8.82 4.88
N GLN A 61 -0.97 8.38 5.96
CA GLN A 61 0.47 8.10 6.07
C GLN A 61 1.44 9.26 5.73
N SER A 62 1.00 10.53 5.61
CA SER A 62 1.80 11.62 4.98
C SER A 62 3.28 11.65 5.40
N LYS A 63 3.60 11.69 6.71
CA LYS A 63 4.99 11.69 7.20
C LYS A 63 5.82 10.50 6.72
N LEU A 64 5.24 9.30 6.66
CA LEU A 64 5.91 8.09 6.18
C LEU A 64 6.04 8.09 4.64
N LEU A 65 5.03 8.60 3.92
CA LEU A 65 5.10 8.75 2.47
C LEU A 65 6.19 9.73 2.04
N ASP A 66 6.31 10.86 2.74
CA ASP A 66 7.28 11.90 2.42
C ASP A 66 8.70 11.48 2.83
N PHE A 67 8.84 10.74 3.93
CA PHE A 67 10.08 10.00 4.23
C PHE A 67 10.44 9.02 3.10
N CYS A 68 9.52 8.16 2.66
CA CYS A 68 9.77 7.19 1.58
C CYS A 68 10.23 7.89 0.28
N LYS A 69 9.56 8.97 -0.12
CA LYS A 69 9.98 9.81 -1.26
C LYS A 69 11.42 10.33 -1.09
N SER A 70 11.77 10.83 0.10
CA SER A 70 13.13 11.34 0.41
C SER A 70 14.26 10.32 0.32
N LYS A 71 13.93 9.02 0.21
CA LYS A 71 14.88 7.89 0.16
C LYS A 71 14.77 7.05 -1.13
N ASP A 72 14.01 7.54 -2.12
CA ASP A 72 13.69 6.87 -3.39
C ASP A 72 12.82 5.59 -3.25
N ILE A 73 12.11 5.45 -2.14
CA ILE A 73 11.26 4.29 -1.83
C ILE A 73 9.84 4.55 -2.32
N ILE A 74 9.31 3.68 -3.20
CA ILE A 74 7.95 3.80 -3.71
C ILE A 74 6.93 3.41 -2.62
N PRO A 75 6.01 4.30 -2.20
CA PRO A 75 4.97 3.91 -1.27
C PRO A 75 3.82 3.17 -1.99
N VAL A 76 3.39 2.04 -1.43
CA VAL A 76 2.31 1.20 -1.98
C VAL A 76 1.18 1.06 -0.96
N ALA A 77 -0.01 1.58 -1.28
CA ALA A 77 -1.19 1.53 -0.44
C ALA A 77 -1.93 0.19 -0.57
N TYR A 78 -1.92 -0.64 0.48
CA TYR A 78 -2.99 -1.62 0.68
C TYR A 78 -4.17 -0.99 1.43
N SER A 79 -5.34 -1.65 1.40
CA SER A 79 -6.59 -1.15 1.99
C SER A 79 -7.03 0.24 1.53
N ALA A 80 -6.61 0.69 0.34
CA ALA A 80 -6.91 2.04 -0.19
C ALA A 80 -8.42 2.37 -0.28
N LEU A 81 -9.29 1.35 -0.22
CA LEU A 81 -10.76 1.44 -0.20
C LEU A 81 -11.39 1.19 1.19
N GLY A 82 -10.62 1.19 2.27
CA GLY A 82 -11.12 0.98 3.65
C GLY A 82 -11.25 -0.50 4.05
N SER A 83 -10.38 -1.36 3.50
CA SER A 83 -10.40 -2.83 3.65
C SER A 83 -11.68 -3.51 3.11
N GLN A 84 -11.72 -4.85 3.15
CA GLN A 84 -12.92 -5.65 2.83
C GLN A 84 -13.82 -5.88 4.07
N ARG A 85 -13.52 -5.21 5.21
CA ARG A 85 -14.25 -5.30 6.49
C ARG A 85 -14.53 -6.74 6.96
N VAL A 86 -13.55 -7.63 6.80
CA VAL A 86 -13.66 -9.03 7.22
C VAL A 86 -13.66 -9.09 8.76
N LYS A 87 -14.71 -9.69 9.33
CA LYS A 87 -14.85 -9.90 10.78
C LYS A 87 -13.64 -10.69 11.33
N GLY A 88 -13.09 -10.24 12.46
CA GLY A 88 -11.87 -10.79 13.04
C GLY A 88 -10.57 -10.12 12.57
N TRP A 89 -10.58 -9.43 11.42
CA TRP A 89 -9.42 -8.67 10.90
C TRP A 89 -9.62 -7.16 10.92
N VAL A 90 -10.87 -6.69 10.99
CA VAL A 90 -11.24 -5.27 11.02
C VAL A 90 -12.22 -5.02 12.15
N ASN A 91 -12.03 -3.94 12.90
CA ASN A 91 -13.03 -3.46 13.85
C ASN A 91 -14.26 -2.95 13.08
N LEU A 92 -15.38 -3.67 13.19
CA LEU A 92 -16.61 -3.34 12.47
C LEU A 92 -17.29 -2.05 12.96
N ASN A 93 -16.87 -1.51 14.12
CA ASN A 93 -17.33 -0.23 14.64
C ASN A 93 -16.63 0.98 13.97
N HIS A 94 -15.57 0.77 13.18
CA HIS A 94 -14.95 1.85 12.43
C HIS A 94 -15.84 2.30 11.25
N PRO A 95 -15.86 3.59 10.87
CA PRO A 95 -16.67 4.09 9.76
C PRO A 95 -16.35 3.40 8.42
N VAL A 96 -17.34 3.33 7.53
CA VAL A 96 -17.15 2.80 6.17
C VAL A 96 -16.63 3.91 5.27
N LEU A 97 -15.34 3.84 4.89
CA LEU A 97 -14.68 4.87 4.09
C LEU A 97 -15.47 5.31 2.85
N LEU A 98 -16.09 4.36 2.13
CA LEU A 98 -16.78 4.65 0.86
C LEU A 98 -18.16 5.31 1.04
N GLU A 99 -18.67 5.33 2.26
CA GLU A 99 -19.92 5.96 2.69
C GLU A 99 -19.66 7.31 3.38
N ASP A 100 -18.39 7.73 3.48
CA ASP A 100 -18.00 9.02 4.03
C ASP A 100 -18.69 10.19 3.29
N PRO A 101 -19.33 11.13 4.00
CA PRO A 101 -20.13 12.17 3.36
C PRO A 101 -19.31 13.18 2.56
N VAL A 102 -18.05 13.44 2.95
CA VAL A 102 -17.15 14.33 2.21
C VAL A 102 -16.68 13.63 0.93
N LEU A 103 -16.28 12.37 1.03
CA LEU A 103 -15.89 11.56 -0.12
C LEU A 103 -17.05 11.40 -1.12
N HIS A 104 -18.28 11.20 -0.62
CA HIS A 104 -19.49 11.11 -1.43
C HIS A 104 -19.85 12.45 -2.10
N ALA A 105 -19.74 13.58 -1.38
CA ALA A 105 -19.97 14.91 -1.97
C ALA A 105 -18.97 15.23 -3.10
N ILE A 106 -17.69 14.88 -2.92
CA ILE A 106 -16.66 15.00 -3.95
C ILE A 106 -16.95 14.07 -5.14
N ALA A 107 -17.33 12.82 -4.88
CA ALA A 107 -17.71 11.86 -5.90
C ALA A 107 -18.88 12.37 -6.76
N LYS A 108 -19.94 12.89 -6.12
CA LYS A 108 -21.09 13.53 -6.79
C LYS A 108 -20.67 14.73 -7.64
N LYS A 109 -19.82 15.63 -7.11
CA LYS A 109 -19.28 16.80 -7.83
C LYS A 109 -18.54 16.40 -9.12
N HIS A 110 -17.79 15.30 -9.09
CA HIS A 110 -17.00 14.82 -10.23
C HIS A 110 -17.73 13.80 -11.13
N LYS A 111 -18.99 13.44 -10.85
CA LYS A 111 -19.74 12.36 -11.51
C LYS A 111 -18.97 11.01 -11.47
N GLN A 112 -18.33 10.73 -10.34
CA GLN A 112 -17.54 9.52 -10.06
C GLN A 112 -18.11 8.79 -8.83
N THR A 113 -17.51 7.66 -8.46
CA THR A 113 -17.84 6.94 -7.20
C THR A 113 -16.81 7.25 -6.11
N SER A 114 -17.20 7.06 -4.84
CA SER A 114 -16.31 7.22 -3.68
C SER A 114 -15.02 6.40 -3.82
N ALA A 115 -15.11 5.21 -4.44
CA ALA A 115 -13.96 4.35 -4.69
C ALA A 115 -12.96 4.96 -5.68
N VAL A 116 -13.44 5.51 -6.80
CA VAL A 116 -12.58 6.20 -7.78
C VAL A 116 -11.92 7.44 -7.16
N ILE A 117 -12.63 8.22 -6.34
CA ILE A 117 -12.05 9.37 -5.64
C ILE A 117 -10.97 8.94 -4.63
N ALA A 118 -11.22 7.91 -3.82
CA ALA A 118 -10.25 7.40 -2.84
C ALA A 118 -8.96 6.87 -3.51
N LEU A 119 -9.08 6.17 -4.64
CA LEU A 119 -7.92 5.72 -5.42
C LEU A 119 -7.19 6.90 -6.10
N ARG A 120 -7.93 7.87 -6.65
CA ARG A 120 -7.35 9.06 -7.31
C ARG A 120 -6.56 9.93 -6.34
N TYR A 121 -7.07 10.11 -5.12
CA TYR A 121 -6.38 10.81 -4.03
C TYR A 121 -4.98 10.25 -3.78
N GLN A 122 -4.83 8.93 -3.73
CA GLN A 122 -3.54 8.29 -3.49
C GLN A 122 -2.60 8.41 -4.71
N LEU A 123 -3.11 8.17 -5.92
CA LEU A 123 -2.32 8.32 -7.14
C LEU A 123 -1.78 9.75 -7.32
N GLN A 124 -2.57 10.78 -6.98
CA GLN A 124 -2.11 12.18 -7.03
C GLN A 124 -1.06 12.53 -5.97
N ARG A 125 -0.91 11.73 -4.91
CA ARG A 125 0.12 11.90 -3.87
C ARG A 125 1.42 11.14 -4.19
N GLY A 126 1.50 10.51 -5.36
CA GLY A 126 2.61 9.64 -5.77
C GLY A 126 2.57 8.25 -5.15
N VAL A 127 1.39 7.81 -4.67
CA VAL A 127 1.22 6.51 -4.00
C VAL A 127 0.64 5.49 -4.97
N VAL A 128 1.29 4.34 -5.08
CA VAL A 128 0.81 3.19 -5.85
C VAL A 128 -0.34 2.52 -5.11
N VAL A 129 -1.44 2.15 -5.78
CA VAL A 129 -2.66 1.63 -5.12
C VAL A 129 -2.94 0.15 -5.40
N LEU A 130 -3.36 -0.58 -4.37
CA LEU A 130 -3.88 -1.95 -4.46
C LEU A 130 -5.39 -1.98 -4.20
N ALA A 131 -6.18 -2.36 -5.22
CA ALA A 131 -7.64 -2.28 -5.19
C ALA A 131 -8.31 -3.65 -5.44
N LYS A 132 -8.39 -4.48 -4.40
CA LYS A 132 -8.97 -5.84 -4.48
C LYS A 132 -10.50 -5.82 -4.65
N SER A 133 -11.01 -6.47 -5.69
CA SER A 133 -12.45 -6.73 -5.89
C SER A 133 -12.67 -8.09 -6.56
N TYR A 134 -13.73 -8.81 -6.15
CA TYR A 134 -14.23 -9.99 -6.86
C TYR A 134 -15.41 -9.66 -7.81
N ASN A 135 -15.96 -8.45 -7.74
CA ASN A 135 -17.08 -8.01 -8.57
C ASN A 135 -16.58 -7.36 -9.87
N LYS A 136 -16.97 -7.93 -11.03
CA LYS A 136 -16.53 -7.48 -12.37
C LYS A 136 -16.86 -6.01 -12.68
N LYS A 137 -17.99 -5.47 -12.19
CA LYS A 137 -18.34 -4.04 -12.35
C LYS A 137 -17.35 -3.17 -11.58
N ARG A 138 -17.12 -3.45 -10.29
CA ARG A 138 -16.16 -2.73 -9.44
C ARG A 138 -14.71 -2.82 -9.95
N ILE A 139 -14.32 -3.93 -10.59
CA ILE A 139 -13.00 -4.04 -11.24
C ILE A 139 -12.89 -3.04 -12.40
N LYS A 140 -13.88 -3.02 -13.32
CA LYS A 140 -13.91 -2.06 -14.44
C LYS A 140 -13.99 -0.60 -13.95
N GLU A 141 -14.70 -0.35 -12.85
CA GLU A 141 -14.86 0.96 -12.21
C GLU A 141 -13.52 1.47 -11.62
N ASN A 142 -12.84 0.65 -10.82
CA ASN A 142 -11.54 0.99 -10.22
C ASN A 142 -10.47 1.35 -11.28
N LEU A 143 -10.53 0.74 -12.47
CA LEU A 143 -9.59 1.02 -13.57
C LEU A 143 -9.81 2.40 -14.23
N GLN A 144 -10.97 3.04 -14.08
CA GLN A 144 -11.27 4.36 -14.66
C GLN A 144 -10.52 5.51 -13.96
N VAL A 145 -9.87 5.23 -12.83
CA VAL A 145 -9.10 6.21 -12.03
C VAL A 145 -7.99 6.92 -12.81
N THR A 146 -7.47 6.28 -13.88
CA THR A 146 -6.46 6.84 -14.78
C THR A 146 -7.06 7.78 -15.83
N SER A 147 -8.28 7.51 -16.29
CA SER A 147 -8.95 8.20 -17.40
C SER A 147 -9.47 9.60 -17.06
N GLY A 148 -9.55 9.96 -15.78
CA GLY A 148 -10.07 11.26 -15.34
C GLY A 148 -9.16 12.45 -15.72
N ALA A 149 -9.64 13.30 -16.63
CA ALA A 149 -9.05 14.61 -16.88
C ALA A 149 -9.25 15.53 -15.66
N GLY A 150 -8.15 16.09 -15.15
CA GLY A 150 -8.15 16.87 -13.90
C GLY A 150 -6.88 16.60 -13.09
N ARG A 151 -5.81 17.36 -13.38
CA ARG A 151 -4.50 17.17 -12.74
C ARG A 151 -4.33 17.94 -11.43
N THR A 152 -5.09 19.02 -11.21
CA THR A 152 -4.80 20.04 -10.18
C THR A 152 -5.86 20.21 -9.07
N GLY A 153 -7.16 20.10 -9.37
CA GLY A 153 -8.22 20.60 -8.46
C GLY A 153 -8.64 19.73 -7.26
N LEU A 154 -8.29 18.44 -7.22
CA LEU A 154 -8.80 17.51 -6.20
C LEU A 154 -8.01 17.54 -4.87
N LEU A 155 -6.72 17.88 -4.93
CA LEU A 155 -5.82 17.77 -3.77
C LEU A 155 -6.19 18.73 -2.63
N SER A 156 -6.57 19.97 -2.96
CA SER A 156 -6.95 20.99 -1.97
C SER A 156 -8.19 20.59 -1.17
N THR A 157 -9.23 20.08 -1.83
CA THR A 157 -10.52 19.78 -1.18
C THR A 157 -10.39 18.71 -0.09
N ILE A 158 -9.50 17.73 -0.25
CA ILE A 158 -9.28 16.67 0.75
C ILE A 158 -8.28 17.09 1.85
N LEU A 159 -7.40 18.07 1.58
CA LEU A 159 -6.41 18.56 2.54
C LEU A 159 -6.89 19.74 3.41
N HIS A 160 -7.91 20.49 2.96
CA HIS A 160 -8.49 21.62 3.70
C HIS A 160 -9.77 21.27 4.47
N GLY A 161 -10.26 20.04 4.34
CA GLY A 161 -11.17 19.47 5.34
C GLY A 161 -10.41 19.25 6.65
N SER A 162 -10.95 19.75 7.76
CA SER A 162 -10.35 19.70 9.10
C SER A 162 -9.81 18.30 9.47
N PRO A 163 -8.73 18.20 10.26
CA PRO A 163 -8.08 16.93 10.56
C PRO A 163 -9.04 15.92 11.18
N LEU A 164 -9.47 14.95 10.36
CA LEU A 164 -10.31 13.83 10.79
C LEU A 164 -9.59 13.08 11.91
N HIS A 165 -10.31 12.89 13.03
CA HIS A 165 -9.74 12.61 14.35
C HIS A 165 -8.79 11.40 14.34
N SER A 166 -7.49 11.63 14.56
CA SER A 166 -6.53 10.56 14.79
C SER A 166 -6.56 10.13 16.26
N SER A 167 -7.57 9.33 16.63
CA SER A 167 -7.56 8.64 17.93
C SER A 167 -6.41 7.64 17.97
N SER A 168 -5.46 7.89 18.86
CA SER A 168 -4.32 7.00 19.08
C SER A 168 -4.77 5.71 19.76
N GLN A 169 -4.30 4.54 19.32
CA GLN A 169 -3.38 3.70 20.11
C GLN A 169 -3.02 2.36 19.44
N ASN A 170 -1.99 1.75 20.01
CA ASN A 170 -1.38 0.47 19.64
C ASN A 170 -2.40 -0.68 19.53
N CYS A 171 -2.20 -1.58 18.57
CA CYS A 171 -2.86 -2.89 18.56
C CYS A 171 -1.80 -4.00 18.62
N LEU A 172 -1.86 -4.86 19.64
CA LEU A 172 -0.92 -5.96 19.84
C LEU A 172 -1.22 -7.12 18.87
N TRP A 173 -0.18 -7.71 18.29
CA TRP A 173 -0.28 -8.93 17.48
C TRP A 173 0.25 -10.13 18.25
N SER A 174 -0.54 -11.20 18.39
CA SER A 174 -0.13 -12.42 19.10
C SER A 174 -0.83 -13.69 18.60
N LYS A 175 -0.01 -14.63 18.10
CA LYS A 175 -0.18 -16.11 18.03
C LYS A 175 -1.22 -16.77 17.08
N MET A 176 -0.69 -17.72 16.27
CA MET A 176 -1.26 -19.04 15.89
C MET A 176 -2.50 -19.07 14.94
N SER A 177 -2.99 -20.22 14.43
CA SER A 177 -2.39 -21.26 13.53
C SER A 177 -3.43 -22.37 13.24
N TYR A 178 -3.55 -23.07 12.08
CA TYR A 178 -2.99 -22.98 10.72
C TYR A 178 -4.14 -22.69 9.69
N LEU A 179 -4.30 -23.15 8.42
CA LEU A 179 -3.55 -23.94 7.40
C LEU A 179 -4.16 -23.63 5.99
N LEU A 180 -3.59 -24.21 4.92
CA LEU A 180 -4.04 -24.26 3.51
C LEU A 180 -3.92 -22.95 2.67
N PHE A 181 -3.63 -23.13 1.37
CA PHE A 181 -3.21 -22.09 0.41
C PHE A 181 -4.35 -21.64 -0.54
N PRO A 182 -4.30 -20.40 -1.06
CA PRO A 182 -3.94 -20.25 -2.49
C PRO A 182 -3.13 -18.98 -2.82
N VAL A 183 -2.34 -19.03 -3.90
CA VAL A 183 -1.61 -17.86 -4.46
C VAL A 183 -2.58 -16.88 -5.13
N HIS A 184 -2.32 -15.58 -5.02
CA HIS A 184 -3.02 -14.51 -5.76
C HIS A 184 -1.98 -13.60 -6.47
N VAL A 185 -2.34 -13.06 -7.62
CA VAL A 185 -1.53 -12.10 -8.38
C VAL A 185 -2.19 -10.73 -8.34
N CYS A 186 -1.43 -9.66 -8.08
CA CYS A 186 -1.95 -8.30 -8.11
C CYS A 186 -1.29 -7.49 -9.24
N LEU A 187 -2.09 -7.15 -10.25
CA LEU A 187 -1.70 -6.27 -11.35
C LEU A 187 -1.85 -4.80 -10.95
N VAL A 188 -0.76 -4.04 -11.08
CA VAL A 188 -0.71 -2.61 -10.78
C VAL A 188 -0.33 -1.84 -12.04
N TYR A 189 -1.10 -0.80 -12.33
CA TYR A 189 -0.87 0.09 -13.47
C TYR A 189 -0.19 1.38 -13.01
N THR A 190 0.82 1.82 -13.76
CA THR A 190 1.44 3.14 -13.61
C THR A 190 1.45 3.87 -14.96
N PRO A 191 1.60 5.21 -15.02
CA PRO A 191 1.62 5.94 -16.28
C PRO A 191 2.71 5.50 -17.27
N ASN A 192 3.80 4.91 -16.76
CA ASN A 192 5.00 4.58 -17.54
C ASN A 192 5.26 3.07 -17.67
N GLY A 193 4.34 2.20 -17.19
CA GLY A 193 4.52 0.75 -17.26
C GLY A 193 3.67 -0.07 -16.30
N PHE A 194 3.84 -1.39 -16.38
CA PHE A 194 3.19 -2.38 -15.50
C PHE A 194 4.06 -2.69 -14.28
N LEU A 195 3.45 -2.81 -13.11
CA LEU A 195 4.10 -3.37 -11.91
C LEU A 195 3.37 -4.67 -11.54
N LEU A 196 4.10 -5.80 -11.58
CA LEU A 196 3.57 -7.10 -11.19
C LEU A 196 4.00 -7.44 -9.77
N LEU A 197 3.11 -7.22 -8.80
CA LEU A 197 3.34 -7.67 -7.43
C LEU A 197 2.84 -9.12 -7.30
N LEU A 198 3.78 -10.05 -7.30
CA LEU A 198 3.52 -11.43 -6.90
C LEU A 198 3.34 -11.47 -5.38
N TRP A 199 2.25 -12.12 -4.94
CA TRP A 199 1.96 -12.36 -3.53
C TRP A 199 1.96 -13.87 -3.31
N HIS A 200 2.99 -14.37 -2.62
CA HIS A 200 3.01 -15.72 -2.09
C HIS A 200 2.57 -15.65 -0.64
N GLN A 201 1.41 -16.21 -0.28
CA GLN A 201 0.95 -16.22 1.12
C GLN A 201 1.56 -17.37 1.92
N GLU A 202 2.89 -17.48 1.86
CA GLU A 202 3.62 -18.12 2.95
C GLU A 202 3.84 -17.14 4.10
N ARG A 203 4.20 -17.70 5.25
CA ARG A 203 4.03 -17.03 6.53
C ARG A 203 5.19 -16.10 6.85
N GLN A 204 4.83 -14.91 7.33
CA GLN A 204 5.45 -14.30 8.52
C GLN A 204 7.00 -14.35 8.55
N HIS A 205 7.68 -13.68 7.62
CA HIS A 205 8.95 -12.94 7.87
C HIS A 205 9.41 -12.25 6.57
N GLY A 206 9.38 -10.92 6.53
CA GLY A 206 9.82 -10.14 5.37
C GLY A 206 8.81 -10.09 4.21
N TRP A 207 9.16 -9.32 3.18
CA TRP A 207 8.37 -9.10 1.96
C TRP A 207 9.32 -8.97 0.76
N ILE A 208 8.83 -9.15 -0.47
CA ILE A 208 9.62 -8.97 -1.70
C ILE A 208 8.79 -8.17 -2.72
N GLY A 209 9.14 -6.89 -2.89
CA GLY A 209 8.54 -6.02 -3.91
C GLY A 209 9.15 -6.25 -5.29
N LEU A 210 8.56 -7.17 -6.07
CA LEU A 210 8.98 -7.44 -7.45
C LEU A 210 8.59 -6.32 -8.43
N ARG A 211 9.49 -6.01 -9.37
CA ARG A 211 9.25 -5.16 -10.55
C ARG A 211 9.68 -5.90 -11.81
N LEU A 212 8.81 -5.93 -12.81
CA LEU A 212 9.06 -6.52 -14.12
C LEU A 212 8.81 -5.46 -15.19
N ASP A 213 9.84 -4.69 -15.51
CA ASP A 213 9.84 -3.91 -16.74
C ASP A 213 9.95 -4.85 -17.95
N ARG A 214 9.39 -4.47 -19.09
CA ARG A 214 9.58 -5.22 -20.34
C ARG A 214 10.98 -4.94 -20.93
N LYS A 215 11.45 -5.89 -21.75
CA LYS A 215 12.44 -5.60 -22.79
C LYS A 215 11.83 -4.68 -23.84
#